data_AF-A0A0R3TY13-F1
#
_entry.id   AF-A0A0R3TY13-F1
#
_cell.length_a   1.000
_cell.length_b   1.000
_cell.length_c   1.000
_cell.angle_alpha   90.00
_cell.angle_beta   90.00
_cell.angle_gamma   90.00
#
_symmetry.space_group_name_H-M   'P 1'
#
loop_
_entity.id
_entity.type
_entity.pdbx_description
1 polymer ?
#
loop_
_entity_poly.entity_id
_entity_poly.type
_entity_poly.pdbx_seq_one_letter_code
_entity_poly.pdbx_strand_id
1 'polypeptide(L)'
;MPFKIGKNFIEVSRLLPLLPYADQLDSYAEIAGNGLKESLRRLLSSSTYSCHNDQIPRYIYSYIQHFGMRFTKKEVIDLIQFGLSLVLCQQVDKSVRDRWRFVVINLLRRVWLDEIIHIWYQHFDLKAHVEVVNLLAKFAHLFPGRLDMDLHLDRIFNSLVTFYLDKINYDSLLCPSAKIIANSLTPDSNVLKLLRHFFHISCHVSSENAKRAYFPIFCCELVKAVLRRLERELHYNADMKEHLDEVVDWGRFIPFSLNLSSTLPVRIAGFLDVSM
;
A
#
# COMPACT_ATOMS: atom_id res chain seq x y z
N MET A 1 18.52 5.16 31.13
CA MET A 1 19.59 5.98 30.53
C MET A 1 18.99 6.82 29.40
N PRO A 2 19.41 8.09 29.20
CA PRO A 2 18.76 8.95 28.23
C PRO A 2 19.17 8.54 26.81
N PHE A 3 18.19 8.30 25.95
CA PHE A 3 18.39 8.18 24.51
C PHE A 3 19.08 9.47 24.01
N LYS A 4 20.30 9.36 23.48
CA LYS A 4 20.96 10.48 22.80
C LYS A 4 20.20 10.79 21.51
N ILE A 5 19.29 11.76 21.60
CA ILE A 5 18.64 12.42 20.48
C ILE A 5 19.72 13.24 19.76
N GLY A 6 20.26 12.70 18.66
CA GLY A 6 21.32 13.39 17.90
C GLY A 6 21.15 13.38 16.38
N LYS A 7 20.23 12.58 15.83
CA LYS A 7 19.96 12.54 14.39
C LYS A 7 18.45 12.40 14.18
N ASN A 8 17.85 13.33 13.43
CA ASN A 8 16.46 13.26 12.98
C ASN A 8 16.35 12.16 11.91
N PHE A 9 16.25 10.91 12.36
CA PHE A 9 15.95 9.77 11.50
C PHE A 9 14.48 9.79 11.09
N ILE A 10 14.19 9.36 9.86
CA ILE A 10 12.82 9.35 9.31
C ILE A 10 11.96 8.30 10.01
N GLU A 11 12.53 7.12 10.27
CA GLU A 11 11.82 6.03 10.94
C GLU A 11 12.83 5.15 11.69
N VAL A 12 12.55 4.79 12.94
CA VAL A 12 13.30 3.76 13.68
C VAL A 12 12.36 2.57 13.90
N SER A 13 12.84 1.35 13.64
CA SER A 13 12.01 0.16 13.85
C SER A 13 11.56 0.08 15.31
N ARG A 14 10.24 0.05 15.52
CA ARG A 14 9.60 0.03 16.85
C ARG A 14 9.86 -1.26 17.63
N LEU A 15 10.33 -2.31 16.96
CA LEU A 15 10.63 -3.61 17.56
C LEU A 15 12.04 -3.66 18.19
N LEU A 16 12.98 -2.82 17.73
CA LEU A 16 14.36 -2.83 18.22
C LEU A 16 14.49 -2.53 19.72
N PRO A 17 13.76 -1.56 20.29
CA PRO A 17 13.85 -1.25 21.72
C PRO A 17 13.29 -2.35 22.63
N LEU A 18 12.53 -3.31 22.06
CA LEU A 18 11.89 -4.38 22.82
C LEU A 18 12.78 -5.63 22.95
N LEU A 19 13.92 -5.66 22.26
CA LEU A 19 14.83 -6.80 22.29
C LEU A 19 15.77 -6.73 23.51
N PRO A 20 16.14 -7.88 24.10
CA PRO A 20 16.97 -7.94 25.30
C PRO A 20 18.40 -7.40 25.10
N TYR A 21 18.80 -7.15 23.84
CA TYR A 21 20.08 -6.57 23.44
C TYR A 21 19.91 -5.24 22.67
N ALA A 22 18.81 -4.51 22.92
CA ALA A 22 18.52 -3.20 22.31
C ALA A 22 19.71 -2.22 22.39
N ASP A 23 20.41 -2.21 23.53
CA ASP A 23 21.56 -1.35 23.78
C ASP A 23 22.74 -1.59 22.81
N GLN A 24 22.85 -2.81 22.28
CA GLN A 24 23.88 -3.19 21.30
C GLN A 24 23.40 -2.97 19.85
N LEU A 25 22.08 -2.96 19.62
CA LEU A 25 21.51 -2.79 18.28
C LEU A 25 21.68 -1.37 17.76
N ASP A 26 21.70 -0.37 18.63
CA ASP A 26 21.93 1.02 18.21
C ASP A 26 23.36 1.23 17.69
N SER A 27 24.37 0.70 18.39
CA SER A 27 25.75 0.78 17.94
C SER A 27 25.98 -0.05 16.67
N TYR A 28 25.37 -1.23 16.57
CA TYR A 28 25.44 -2.07 15.38
C TYR A 28 24.77 -1.41 14.17
N ALA A 29 23.60 -0.79 14.37
CA ALA A 29 22.91 -0.04 13.32
C ALA A 29 23.74 1.15 12.84
N GLU A 30 24.40 1.89 13.73
CA GLU A 30 25.29 2.98 13.31
C GLU A 30 26.48 2.47 12.50
N ILE A 31 27.11 1.37 12.92
CA ILE A 31 28.25 0.77 12.20
C ILE A 31 27.80 0.29 10.81
N ALA A 32 26.69 -0.46 10.73
CA ALA A 32 26.14 -0.95 9.48
C ALA A 32 25.72 0.21 8.55
N GLY A 33 25.08 1.24 9.11
CA GLY A 33 24.69 2.44 8.38
C GLY A 33 25.89 3.21 7.82
N ASN A 34 26.96 3.37 8.61
CA ASN A 34 28.20 4.00 8.16
C ASN A 34 28.89 3.18 7.06
N GLY A 35 28.91 1.84 7.17
CA GLY A 35 29.45 0.96 6.13
C GLY A 35 28.68 1.05 4.82
N LEU A 36 27.34 1.16 4.88
CA LEU A 36 26.48 1.36 3.72
C LEU A 36 26.73 2.73 3.07
N LYS A 37 26.83 3.79 3.88
CA LYS A 37 27.10 5.16 3.40
C LYS A 37 28.44 5.27 2.71
N GLU A 38 29.48 4.66 3.27
CA GLU A 38 30.80 4.67 2.64
C GLU A 38 30.81 3.83 1.35
N SER A 39 30.03 2.73 1.31
CA SER A 39 29.86 1.93 0.10
C SER A 39 29.14 2.70 -1.02
N LEU A 40 28.10 3.46 -0.67
CA LEU A 40 27.40 4.38 -1.58
C LEU A 40 28.32 5.51 -2.05
N ARG A 41 29.08 6.12 -1.14
CA ARG A 41 30.05 7.18 -1.47
C ARG A 41 31.10 6.68 -2.46
N ARG A 42 31.63 5.48 -2.23
CA ARG A 42 32.60 4.84 -3.14
C ARG A 42 31.99 4.58 -4.51
N LEU A 43 30.77 4.03 -4.55
CA LEU A 43 30.06 3.76 -5.80
C LEU A 43 29.78 5.04 -6.61
N LEU A 44 29.41 6.13 -5.95
CA LEU A 44 29.23 7.44 -6.59
C LEU A 44 30.56 8.02 -7.08
N SER A 45 31.66 7.80 -6.35
CA SER A 45 32.98 8.32 -6.71
C SER A 45 33.70 7.52 -7.80
N SER A 46 33.40 6.22 -7.93
CA SER A 46 34.18 5.32 -8.78
C SER A 46 33.78 5.34 -10.25
N SER A 47 32.71 6.07 -10.64
CA SER A 47 32.16 6.15 -12.01
C SER A 47 31.87 4.80 -12.69
N THR A 48 31.98 3.70 -11.95
CA THR A 48 31.93 2.30 -12.41
C THR A 48 30.60 1.70 -11.97
N TYR A 49 29.53 2.34 -12.44
CA TYR A 49 28.14 2.05 -12.07
C TYR A 49 27.68 0.63 -12.45
N SER A 50 28.32 0.03 -13.46
CA SER A 50 28.01 -1.28 -14.01
C SER A 50 28.88 -2.42 -13.47
N CYS A 51 30.03 -2.12 -12.85
CA CYS A 51 31.02 -3.15 -12.50
C CYS A 51 31.02 -3.50 -11.01
N HIS A 52 30.58 -2.61 -10.14
CA HIS A 52 30.63 -2.83 -8.70
C HIS A 52 29.25 -2.89 -8.07
N ASN A 53 28.85 -4.14 -7.85
CA ASN A 53 28.14 -4.58 -6.68
C ASN A 53 26.60 -4.44 -6.72
N ASP A 54 26.02 -5.33 -7.52
CA ASP A 54 24.67 -5.88 -7.44
C ASP A 54 24.05 -6.03 -6.04
N GLN A 55 24.88 -6.07 -5.00
CA GLN A 55 24.48 -6.27 -3.63
C GLN A 55 24.11 -4.98 -2.90
N ILE A 56 24.49 -3.79 -3.39
CA ILE A 56 24.18 -2.52 -2.70
C ILE A 56 22.67 -2.28 -2.56
N PRO A 57 21.83 -2.45 -3.60
CA PRO A 57 20.38 -2.39 -3.45
C PRO A 57 19.85 -3.35 -2.38
N ARG A 58 20.42 -4.57 -2.34
CA ARG A 58 20.06 -5.60 -1.34
C ARG A 58 20.47 -5.19 0.06
N TYR A 59 21.64 -4.58 0.24
CA TYR A 59 22.10 -4.09 1.54
C TYR A 59 21.26 -2.92 2.04
N ILE A 60 20.87 -1.98 1.16
CA ILE A 60 19.95 -0.89 1.51
C ILE A 60 18.62 -1.47 2.00
N TYR A 61 18.05 -2.40 1.24
CA TYR A 61 16.78 -3.04 1.59
C TYR A 61 16.87 -3.79 2.92
N SER A 62 17.87 -4.65 3.10
CA SER A 62 18.08 -5.39 4.34
C SER A 62 18.29 -4.45 5.52
N TYR A 63 19.07 -3.39 5.36
CA TYR A 63 19.29 -2.40 6.42
C TYR A 63 17.97 -1.75 6.85
N ILE A 64 17.14 -1.32 5.90
CA ILE A 64 15.84 -0.70 6.18
C ILE A 64 14.90 -1.70 6.87
N GLN A 65 14.90 -2.97 6.44
CA GLN A 65 14.05 -4.01 7.03
C GLN A 65 14.41 -4.29 8.49
N HIS A 66 15.71 -4.33 8.82
CA HIS A 66 16.17 -4.67 10.17
C HIS A 66 16.18 -3.45 11.10
N PHE A 67 16.59 -2.28 10.60
CA PHE A 67 16.88 -1.11 11.43
C PHE A 67 15.89 0.06 11.26
N GLY A 68 15.01 0.01 10.26
CA GLY A 68 14.16 1.13 9.85
C GLY A 68 14.90 2.16 8.96
N MET A 69 14.21 3.25 8.61
CA MET A 69 14.79 4.36 7.83
C MET A 69 15.65 5.28 8.69
N ARG A 70 16.80 4.75 9.14
CA ARG A 70 17.85 5.50 9.85
C ARG A 70 18.75 6.31 8.91
N PHE A 71 18.12 6.93 7.91
CA PHE A 71 18.73 7.90 7.01
C PHE A 71 18.19 9.29 7.32
N THR A 72 18.99 10.31 7.07
CA THR A 72 18.53 11.69 7.09
C THR A 72 17.69 11.98 5.84
N LYS A 73 16.85 13.02 5.89
CA LYS A 73 16.05 13.46 4.73
C LYS A 73 16.90 13.70 3.47
N LYS A 74 18.07 14.33 3.63
CA LYS A 74 18.99 14.58 2.53
C LYS A 74 19.50 13.27 1.91
N GLU A 75 19.93 12.33 2.75
CA GLU A 75 20.43 11.02 2.29
C GLU A 75 19.37 10.22 1.53
N VAL A 76 18.10 10.28 1.96
CA VAL A 76 17.00 9.63 1.25
C VAL A 76 16.72 10.27 -0.11
N ILE A 77 16.73 11.60 -0.17
CA ILE A 77 16.58 12.32 -1.45
C ILE A 77 17.71 11.95 -2.41
N ASP A 78 18.95 11.96 -1.93
CA ASP A 78 20.13 11.61 -2.72
C ASP A 78 20.05 10.15 -3.22
N LEU A 79 19.60 9.22 -2.37
CA LEU A 79 19.37 7.81 -2.72
C LEU A 79 18.27 7.63 -3.76
N ILE A 80 17.15 8.36 -3.64
CA ILE A 80 16.04 8.30 -4.60
C ILE A 80 16.46 8.89 -5.94
N GLN A 81 17.13 10.05 -5.94
CA GLN A 81 17.62 10.68 -7.17
C GLN A 81 18.62 9.77 -7.89
N PHE A 82 19.55 9.17 -7.15
CA PHE A 82 20.51 8.22 -7.70
C PHE A 82 19.83 6.94 -8.22
N GLY A 83 18.89 6.37 -7.47
CA GLY A 83 18.17 5.19 -7.93
C GLY A 83 17.33 5.47 -9.17
N LEU A 84 16.67 6.64 -9.26
CA LEU A 84 15.90 7.05 -10.43
C LEU A 84 16.78 7.26 -11.67
N SER A 85 17.96 7.86 -11.52
CA SER A 85 18.88 8.06 -12.65
C SER A 85 19.34 6.72 -13.24
N LEU A 86 19.57 5.71 -12.40
CA LEU A 86 19.88 4.35 -12.86
C LEU A 86 18.68 3.64 -13.50
N VAL A 87 17.49 3.74 -12.90
CA VAL A 87 16.26 3.10 -13.41
C VAL A 87 15.86 3.65 -14.78
N LEU A 88 16.04 4.95 -15.00
CA LEU A 88 15.67 5.62 -16.24
C LEU A 88 16.76 5.55 -17.33
N CYS A 89 17.98 5.14 -16.98
CA CYS A 89 19.08 5.02 -17.94
C CYS A 89 18.98 3.73 -18.75
N GLN A 90 18.64 3.84 -20.05
CA GLN A 90 18.49 2.67 -20.92
C GLN A 90 19.78 1.89 -21.16
N GLN A 91 20.94 2.53 -20.96
CA GLN A 91 22.27 1.94 -21.13
C GLN A 91 22.72 1.08 -19.95
N VAL A 92 22.02 1.15 -18.81
CA VAL A 92 22.29 0.32 -17.64
C VAL A 92 21.64 -1.06 -17.83
N ASP A 93 22.32 -2.11 -17.39
CA ASP A 93 21.83 -3.48 -17.44
C ASP A 93 20.45 -3.62 -16.81
N LYS A 94 19.56 -4.38 -17.48
CA LYS A 94 18.17 -4.57 -17.05
C LYS A 94 18.08 -5.08 -15.60
N SER A 95 18.95 -6.01 -15.22
CA SER A 95 19.01 -6.58 -13.86
C SER A 95 19.35 -5.54 -12.78
N VAL A 96 20.20 -4.56 -13.10
CA VAL A 96 20.57 -3.46 -12.20
C VAL A 96 19.40 -2.49 -12.10
N ARG A 97 18.76 -2.15 -13.23
CA ARG A 97 17.56 -1.30 -13.24
C ARG A 97 16.42 -1.87 -12.41
N ASP A 98 16.11 -3.16 -12.57
CA ASP A 98 14.99 -3.79 -11.87
C ASP A 98 15.23 -3.82 -10.34
N ARG A 99 16.47 -4.05 -9.90
CA ARG A 99 16.86 -4.00 -8.47
C ARG A 99 16.79 -2.59 -7.88
N TRP A 100 17.31 -1.58 -8.59
CA TRP A 100 17.20 -0.19 -8.15
C TRP A 100 15.76 0.31 -8.18
N ARG A 101 14.95 -0.14 -9.14
CA ARG A 101 13.51 0.14 -9.20
C ARG A 101 12.82 -0.36 -7.94
N PHE A 102 13.13 -1.57 -7.49
CA PHE A 102 12.59 -2.11 -6.24
C PHE A 102 12.97 -1.24 -5.02
N VAL A 103 14.23 -0.81 -4.91
CA VAL A 103 14.68 0.05 -3.80
C VAL A 103 13.99 1.43 -3.84
N VAL A 104 13.93 2.08 -5.00
CA VAL A 104 13.30 3.39 -5.16
C VAL A 104 11.81 3.34 -4.82
N ILE A 105 11.08 2.32 -5.29
CA ILE A 105 9.66 2.14 -4.96
C ILE A 105 9.50 1.96 -3.44
N ASN A 106 10.37 1.18 -2.80
CA ASN A 106 10.33 0.97 -1.35
C ASN A 106 10.64 2.24 -0.53
N LEU A 107 11.59 3.05 -0.99
CA LEU A 107 11.92 4.34 -0.37
C LEU A 107 10.78 5.35 -0.53
N LEU A 108 10.25 5.49 -1.75
CA LEU A 108 9.10 6.36 -2.02
C LEU A 108 7.88 5.94 -1.20
N ARG A 109 7.61 4.63 -1.09
CA ARG A 109 6.52 4.09 -0.26
C ARG A 109 6.57 4.60 1.17
N ARG A 110 7.75 4.60 1.81
CA ARG A 110 7.90 4.94 3.23
C ARG A 110 7.95 6.44 3.52
N VAL A 111 8.17 7.27 2.50
CA VAL A 111 8.47 8.71 2.66
C VAL A 111 7.36 9.59 2.08
N TRP A 112 6.43 9.01 1.33
CA TRP A 112 5.40 9.79 0.63
C TRP A 112 4.00 9.38 1.05
N LEU A 113 3.78 8.14 1.49
CA LEU A 113 2.43 7.67 1.80
C LEU A 113 1.83 8.43 3.00
N ASP A 114 2.61 8.60 4.07
CA ASP A 114 2.18 9.32 5.27
C ASP A 114 1.95 10.80 4.98
N GLU A 115 2.83 11.43 4.20
CA GLU A 115 2.70 12.82 3.78
C GLU A 115 1.54 13.04 2.81
N ILE A 116 1.29 12.10 1.89
CA ILE A 116 0.12 12.13 1.00
C ILE A 116 -1.16 11.98 1.82
N ILE A 117 -1.20 11.06 2.79
CA ILE A 117 -2.33 10.93 3.71
C ILE A 117 -2.49 12.21 4.54
N HIS A 118 -1.40 12.79 5.05
CA HIS A 118 -1.44 14.01 5.84
C HIS A 118 -2.01 15.19 5.04
N ILE A 119 -1.51 15.42 3.83
CA ILE A 119 -2.02 16.45 2.90
C ILE A 119 -3.48 16.16 2.53
N TRP A 120 -3.81 14.90 2.27
CA TRP A 120 -5.17 14.47 1.96
C TRP A 120 -6.14 14.81 3.09
N TYR A 121 -5.72 14.73 4.34
CA TYR A 121 -6.55 15.11 5.50
C TYR A 121 -6.61 16.62 5.73
N GLN A 122 -5.51 17.35 5.54
CA GLN A 122 -5.45 18.80 5.77
C GLN A 122 -6.18 19.63 4.72
N HIS A 123 -6.15 19.22 3.45
CA HIS A 123 -6.73 19.97 2.36
C HIS A 123 -7.83 19.16 1.68
N PHE A 124 -9.09 19.56 1.90
CA PHE A 124 -10.22 18.98 1.17
C PHE A 124 -10.40 19.69 -0.17
N ASP A 125 -9.57 19.31 -1.14
CA ASP A 125 -9.87 19.53 -2.55
C ASP A 125 -10.44 18.23 -3.14
N LEU A 126 -11.62 18.34 -3.75
CA LEU A 126 -12.33 17.23 -4.38
C LEU A 126 -11.52 16.58 -5.50
N LYS A 127 -10.78 17.37 -6.28
CA LYS A 127 -9.93 16.85 -7.36
C LYS A 127 -8.73 16.10 -6.78
N ALA A 128 -8.04 16.70 -5.80
CA ALA A 128 -6.97 16.03 -5.07
C ALA A 128 -7.45 14.74 -4.40
N HIS A 129 -8.67 14.72 -3.82
CA HIS A 129 -9.25 13.53 -3.21
C HIS A 129 -9.35 12.38 -4.21
N VAL A 130 -9.88 12.62 -5.42
CA VAL A 130 -10.00 11.59 -6.46
C VAL A 130 -8.62 11.06 -6.87
N GLU A 131 -7.62 11.94 -7.02
CA GLU A 131 -6.25 11.52 -7.38
C GLU A 131 -5.59 10.69 -6.28
N VAL A 132 -5.73 11.09 -5.02
CA VAL A 132 -5.20 10.35 -3.86
C VAL A 132 -5.88 8.97 -3.75
N VAL A 133 -7.21 8.92 -3.87
CA VAL A 133 -7.95 7.64 -3.84
C VAL A 133 -7.54 6.74 -5.01
N ASN A 134 -7.33 7.30 -6.20
CA ASN A 134 -6.80 6.53 -7.35
C ASN A 134 -5.40 5.96 -7.08
N LEU A 135 -4.51 6.76 -6.49
CA LEU A 135 -3.17 6.33 -6.13
C LEU A 135 -3.20 5.23 -5.06
N LEU A 136 -3.95 5.44 -3.98
CA LEU A 136 -4.11 4.47 -2.90
C LEU A 136 -4.76 3.17 -3.39
N ALA A 137 -5.73 3.25 -4.30
CA ALA A 137 -6.35 2.07 -4.92
C ALA A 137 -5.37 1.26 -5.75
N LYS A 138 -4.52 1.92 -6.56
CA LYS A 138 -3.45 1.25 -7.31
C LYS A 138 -2.46 0.60 -6.35
N PHE A 139 -2.09 1.31 -5.28
CA PHE A 139 -1.16 0.81 -4.28
C PHE A 139 -1.70 -0.39 -3.50
N ALA A 140 -2.90 -0.28 -2.92
CA ALA A 140 -3.58 -1.35 -2.20
C ALA A 140 -3.76 -2.61 -3.07
N HIS A 141 -4.07 -2.40 -4.35
CA HIS A 141 -4.19 -3.49 -5.29
C HIS A 141 -2.85 -4.19 -5.55
N LEU A 142 -1.77 -3.44 -5.78
CA LEU A 142 -0.45 -4.02 -6.02
C LEU A 142 0.15 -4.70 -4.78
N PHE A 143 -0.22 -4.24 -3.58
CA PHE A 143 0.34 -4.67 -2.32
C PHE A 143 -0.75 -4.98 -1.27
N PRO A 144 -1.56 -6.04 -1.48
CA PRO A 144 -2.63 -6.40 -0.55
C PRO A 144 -2.05 -6.71 0.84
N GLY A 145 -2.72 -6.21 1.88
CA GLY A 145 -2.28 -6.39 3.26
C GLY A 145 -1.06 -5.57 3.68
N ARG A 146 -0.56 -4.63 2.87
CA ARG A 146 0.53 -3.72 3.28
C ARG A 146 0.08 -2.28 3.56
N LEU A 147 -1.09 -1.92 3.07
CA LEU A 147 -1.71 -0.63 3.32
C LEU A 147 -2.80 -0.82 4.37
N ASP A 148 -2.53 -0.40 5.61
CA ASP A 148 -3.57 -0.32 6.63
C ASP A 148 -4.45 0.91 6.31
N MET A 149 -5.66 0.63 5.83
CA MET A 149 -6.65 1.65 5.50
C MET A 149 -7.70 1.81 6.57
N ASP A 150 -7.69 1.04 7.66
CA ASP A 150 -8.82 0.98 8.58
C ASP A 150 -9.16 2.36 9.17
N LEU A 151 -8.14 3.17 9.48
CA LEU A 151 -8.28 4.55 9.97
C LEU A 151 -8.74 5.56 8.88
N HIS A 152 -8.73 5.15 7.62
CA HIS A 152 -9.00 5.98 6.44
C HIS A 152 -10.28 5.60 5.70
N LEU A 153 -10.84 4.42 5.99
CA LEU A 153 -12.06 3.90 5.34
C LEU A 153 -13.26 4.83 5.53
N ASP A 154 -13.43 5.44 6.70
CA ASP A 154 -14.53 6.37 6.95
C ASP A 154 -14.54 7.51 5.93
N ARG A 155 -13.37 8.02 5.55
CA ARG A 155 -13.24 9.07 4.53
C ARG A 155 -13.68 8.57 3.14
N ILE A 156 -13.35 7.32 2.80
CA ILE A 156 -13.76 6.68 1.53
C ILE A 156 -15.29 6.46 1.52
N PHE A 157 -15.84 5.88 2.58
CA PHE A 157 -17.29 5.65 2.70
C PHE A 157 -18.08 6.96 2.72
N ASN A 158 -17.61 7.99 3.42
CA ASN A 158 -18.25 9.29 3.42
C ASN A 158 -18.25 9.93 2.02
N SER A 159 -17.16 9.81 1.26
CA SER A 159 -17.12 10.27 -0.14
C SER A 159 -18.11 9.50 -1.02
N LEU A 160 -18.23 8.18 -0.85
CA LEU A 160 -19.23 7.37 -1.57
C LEU A 160 -20.66 7.78 -1.21
N VAL A 161 -20.99 7.92 0.07
CA VAL A 161 -22.31 8.40 0.52
C VAL A 161 -22.61 9.77 -0.08
N THR A 162 -21.63 10.68 -0.06
CA THR A 162 -21.77 12.03 -0.60
C THR A 162 -21.97 12.02 -2.12
N PHE A 163 -21.33 11.10 -2.84
CA PHE A 163 -21.60 10.84 -4.25
C PHE A 163 -23.05 10.39 -4.46
N TYR A 164 -23.52 9.37 -3.74
CA TYR A 164 -24.90 8.86 -3.91
C TYR A 164 -25.99 9.85 -3.48
N LEU A 165 -25.70 10.75 -2.53
CA LEU A 165 -26.60 11.84 -2.14
C LEU A 165 -26.56 13.04 -3.11
N ASP A 166 -25.96 12.87 -4.29
CA ASP A 166 -25.87 13.83 -5.38
C ASP A 166 -25.11 15.12 -5.06
N LYS A 167 -24.28 15.12 -4.01
CA LYS A 167 -23.49 16.30 -3.63
C LYS A 167 -22.19 16.43 -4.42
N ILE A 168 -21.74 15.37 -5.10
CA ILE A 168 -20.48 15.31 -5.84
C ILE A 168 -20.65 14.46 -7.10
N ASN A 169 -20.08 14.86 -8.24
CA ASN A 169 -20.28 14.21 -9.55
C ASN A 169 -18.98 13.63 -10.13
N TYR A 170 -18.55 12.43 -9.68
CA TYR A 170 -17.36 11.75 -10.20
C TYR A 170 -17.50 10.22 -10.21
N ASP A 171 -17.91 9.67 -11.34
CA ASP A 171 -17.99 8.21 -11.57
C ASP A 171 -16.61 7.52 -11.41
N SER A 172 -15.53 8.29 -11.58
CA SER A 172 -14.15 7.86 -11.40
C SER A 172 -13.79 7.45 -9.97
N LEU A 173 -14.64 7.71 -8.96
CA LEU A 173 -14.39 7.32 -7.58
C LEU A 173 -14.84 5.88 -7.26
N LEU A 174 -15.78 5.32 -8.01
CA LEU A 174 -16.44 4.04 -7.68
C LEU A 174 -15.47 2.86 -7.74
N CYS A 175 -14.76 2.70 -8.87
CA CYS A 175 -13.81 1.62 -9.07
C CYS A 175 -12.60 1.70 -8.11
N PRO A 176 -11.94 2.86 -7.91
CA PRO A 176 -10.88 3.01 -6.92
C PRO A 176 -11.33 2.71 -5.49
N SER A 177 -12.50 3.20 -5.08
CA SER A 177 -13.03 2.94 -3.73
C SER A 177 -13.32 1.46 -3.52
N ALA A 178 -13.93 0.80 -4.52
CA ALA A 178 -14.17 -0.64 -4.50
C ALA A 178 -12.85 -1.43 -4.35
N LYS A 179 -11.78 -1.02 -5.05
CA LYS A 179 -10.45 -1.63 -4.91
C LYS A 179 -9.86 -1.43 -3.52
N ILE A 180 -9.93 -0.23 -2.96
CA ILE A 180 -9.45 0.02 -1.59
C ILE A 180 -10.19 -0.88 -0.62
N ILE A 181 -11.54 -0.83 -0.61
CA ILE A 181 -12.38 -1.62 0.28
C ILE A 181 -12.07 -3.11 0.16
N ALA A 182 -11.99 -3.64 -1.08
CA ALA A 182 -11.71 -5.04 -1.31
C ALA A 182 -10.33 -5.47 -0.80
N ASN A 183 -9.32 -4.61 -0.85
CA ASN A 183 -7.96 -4.90 -0.35
C ASN A 183 -7.78 -4.61 1.14
N SER A 184 -8.73 -3.92 1.77
CA SER A 184 -8.77 -3.68 3.22
C SER A 184 -9.54 -4.76 3.99
N LEU A 185 -10.22 -5.68 3.30
CA LEU A 185 -10.89 -6.81 3.95
C LEU A 185 -9.84 -7.68 4.65
N THR A 186 -9.83 -7.67 5.97
CA THR A 186 -9.00 -8.53 6.82
C THR A 186 -9.90 -9.15 7.89
N PRO A 187 -9.50 -10.27 8.52
CA PRO A 187 -10.34 -11.00 9.47
C PRO A 187 -10.86 -10.13 10.64
N ASP A 188 -10.06 -9.14 11.06
CA ASP A 188 -10.34 -8.27 12.19
C ASP A 188 -10.81 -6.85 11.78
N SER A 189 -10.96 -6.56 10.48
CA SER A 189 -11.30 -5.19 10.05
C SER A 189 -12.78 -4.86 10.16
N ASN A 190 -13.05 -3.57 10.42
CA ASN A 190 -14.40 -3.01 10.46
C ASN A 190 -15.04 -2.83 9.08
N VAL A 191 -14.35 -3.22 8.00
CA VAL A 191 -14.79 -3.02 6.61
C VAL A 191 -16.18 -3.59 6.36
N LEU A 192 -16.47 -4.81 6.82
CA LEU A 192 -17.77 -5.45 6.61
C LEU A 192 -18.91 -4.70 7.34
N LYS A 193 -18.62 -4.14 8.52
CA LYS A 193 -19.57 -3.32 9.28
C LYS A 193 -19.86 -2.01 8.54
N LEU A 194 -18.83 -1.35 8.04
CA LEU A 194 -18.95 -0.13 7.23
C LEU A 194 -19.69 -0.38 5.91
N LEU A 195 -19.38 -1.48 5.21
CA LEU A 195 -20.08 -1.91 3.99
C LEU A 195 -21.58 -2.12 4.23
N ARG A 196 -21.97 -2.79 5.32
CA ARG A 196 -23.38 -2.99 5.66
C ARG A 196 -24.10 -1.66 5.87
N HIS A 197 -23.48 -0.73 6.60
CA HIS A 197 -24.05 0.59 6.83
C HIS A 197 -24.18 1.38 5.52
N PHE A 198 -23.15 1.34 4.68
CA PHE A 198 -23.14 1.98 3.37
C PHE A 198 -24.22 1.41 2.44
N PHE A 199 -24.41 0.09 2.40
CA PHE A 199 -25.46 -0.55 1.60
C PHE A 199 -26.85 -0.17 2.10
N HIS A 200 -27.05 -0.11 3.42
CA HIS A 200 -28.32 0.36 3.99
C HIS A 200 -28.64 1.78 3.49
N ILE A 201 -27.70 2.72 3.60
CA ILE A 201 -27.88 4.10 3.12
C ILE A 201 -28.15 4.12 1.61
N SER A 202 -27.35 3.40 0.83
CA SER A 202 -27.41 3.45 -0.65
C SER A 202 -28.68 2.80 -1.23
N CYS A 203 -29.25 1.80 -0.55
CA CYS A 203 -30.51 1.18 -0.93
C CYS A 203 -31.73 2.07 -0.65
N HIS A 204 -31.63 3.00 0.30
CA HIS A 204 -32.71 3.94 0.67
C HIS A 204 -32.64 5.28 -0.06
N VAL A 205 -31.67 5.46 -0.96
CA VAL A 205 -31.62 6.63 -1.83
C VAL A 205 -32.88 6.68 -2.70
N SER A 206 -33.54 7.85 -2.74
CA SER A 206 -34.81 8.07 -3.45
C SER A 206 -34.77 7.51 -4.88
N SER A 207 -35.89 6.94 -5.33
CA SER A 207 -36.08 6.47 -6.71
C SER A 207 -35.88 7.54 -7.76
N GLU A 208 -36.03 8.81 -7.39
CA GLU A 208 -35.83 9.97 -8.27
C GLU A 208 -34.36 10.36 -8.43
N ASN A 209 -33.45 9.80 -7.63
CA ASN A 209 -32.03 10.11 -7.71
C ASN A 209 -31.36 9.28 -8.83
N ALA A 210 -30.90 9.97 -9.87
CA ALA A 210 -30.20 9.37 -11.01
C ALA A 210 -28.97 8.54 -10.59
N LYS A 211 -28.33 8.86 -9.47
CA LYS A 211 -27.15 8.16 -8.98
C LYS A 211 -27.42 6.78 -8.41
N ARG A 212 -28.68 6.44 -8.14
CA ARG A 212 -29.07 5.08 -7.74
C ARG A 212 -28.64 4.03 -8.77
N ALA A 213 -28.61 4.37 -10.05
CA ALA A 213 -28.16 3.48 -11.14
C ALA A 213 -26.68 3.07 -11.01
N TYR A 214 -25.86 3.85 -10.30
CA TYR A 214 -24.45 3.54 -10.08
C TYR A 214 -24.22 2.58 -8.92
N PHE A 215 -25.23 2.27 -8.10
CA PHE A 215 -25.08 1.35 -6.97
C PHE A 215 -24.80 -0.09 -7.44
N PRO A 216 -25.57 -0.65 -8.40
CA PRO A 216 -25.21 -1.93 -9.03
C PRO A 216 -23.81 -1.94 -9.67
N ILE A 217 -23.41 -0.82 -10.29
CA ILE A 217 -22.07 -0.67 -10.89
C ILE A 217 -20.98 -0.79 -9.82
N PHE A 218 -21.13 -0.08 -8.70
CA PHE A 218 -20.20 -0.17 -7.58
C PHE A 218 -20.14 -1.58 -7.01
N CYS A 219 -21.28 -2.26 -6.82
CA CYS A 219 -21.32 -3.65 -6.35
C CYS A 219 -20.56 -4.58 -7.30
N CYS A 220 -20.72 -4.41 -8.61
CA CYS A 220 -19.99 -5.17 -9.62
C CYS A 220 -18.47 -4.93 -9.54
N GLU A 221 -18.04 -3.68 -9.39
CA GLU A 221 -16.62 -3.35 -9.22
C GLU A 221 -16.03 -3.90 -7.91
N LEU A 222 -16.81 -3.93 -6.83
CA LEU A 222 -16.40 -4.53 -5.54
C LEU A 222 -16.20 -6.04 -5.69
N VAL A 223 -17.15 -6.75 -6.29
CA VAL A 223 -17.04 -8.20 -6.54
C VAL A 223 -15.83 -8.51 -7.42
N LYS A 224 -15.64 -7.77 -8.52
CA LYS A 224 -14.45 -7.92 -9.38
C LYS A 224 -13.16 -7.69 -8.60
N ALA A 225 -13.11 -6.69 -7.73
CA ALA A 225 -11.91 -6.39 -6.95
C ALA A 225 -11.59 -7.49 -5.93
N VAL A 226 -12.62 -8.05 -5.27
CA VAL A 226 -12.48 -9.20 -4.37
C VAL A 226 -12.01 -10.43 -5.13
N LEU A 227 -12.63 -10.76 -6.26
CA LEU A 227 -12.24 -11.90 -7.09
C LEU A 227 -10.78 -11.79 -7.55
N ARG A 228 -10.35 -10.63 -8.06
CA ARG A 228 -8.94 -10.42 -8.44
C ARG A 228 -7.97 -10.56 -7.28
N ARG A 229 -8.38 -10.17 -6.07
CA ARG A 229 -7.55 -10.37 -4.87
C ARG A 229 -7.46 -11.84 -4.52
N LEU A 230 -8.59 -12.56 -4.51
CA LEU A 230 -8.63 -14.00 -4.28
C LEU A 230 -7.81 -14.76 -5.31
N GLU A 231 -7.93 -14.42 -6.60
CA GLU A 231 -7.12 -15.01 -7.66
C GLU A 231 -5.63 -14.83 -7.40
N ARG A 232 -5.18 -13.66 -6.92
CA ARG A 232 -3.78 -13.44 -6.56
C ARG A 232 -3.32 -14.22 -5.34
N GLU A 233 -4.17 -14.31 -4.33
CA GLU A 233 -3.87 -15.06 -3.11
C GLU A 233 -3.84 -16.59 -3.37
N LEU A 234 -4.71 -17.08 -4.26
CA LEU A 234 -4.85 -18.50 -4.60
C LEU A 234 -3.86 -18.97 -5.69
N HIS A 235 -3.57 -18.14 -6.69
CA HIS A 235 -2.61 -18.45 -7.77
C HIS A 235 -1.18 -18.01 -7.42
N TYR A 236 -0.87 -17.84 -6.13
CA TYR A 236 0.47 -17.55 -5.67
C TYR A 236 1.39 -18.76 -5.92
N ASN A 237 1.97 -18.81 -7.12
CA ASN A 237 2.97 -19.81 -7.53
C ASN A 237 4.32 -19.50 -6.87
N ALA A 238 4.99 -20.53 -6.34
CA ALA A 238 6.28 -20.42 -5.66
C ALA A 238 7.40 -19.80 -6.53
N ASP A 239 7.29 -19.85 -7.86
CA ASP A 239 8.24 -19.26 -8.80
C ASP A 239 8.11 -17.73 -8.98
N MET A 240 6.99 -17.12 -8.58
CA MET A 240 6.78 -15.66 -8.66
C MET A 240 7.38 -14.86 -7.49
N LYS A 241 8.02 -15.56 -6.54
CA LYS A 241 8.59 -15.01 -5.29
C LYS A 241 9.61 -13.90 -5.51
N GLU A 242 10.32 -13.92 -6.63
CA GLU A 242 11.34 -12.92 -6.96
C GLU A 242 10.77 -11.61 -7.53
N HIS A 243 9.52 -11.60 -8.02
CA HIS A 243 8.97 -10.49 -8.81
C HIS A 243 7.74 -9.84 -8.17
N LEU A 244 7.01 -10.56 -7.33
CA LEU A 244 5.83 -10.08 -6.62
C LEU A 244 6.06 -10.26 -5.11
N ASP A 245 6.17 -9.13 -4.41
CA ASP A 245 6.22 -9.04 -2.96
C ASP A 245 5.13 -9.93 -2.32
N GLU A 246 5.52 -10.83 -1.40
CA GLU A 246 4.60 -11.72 -0.68
C GLU A 246 3.39 -10.96 -0.11
N VAL A 247 2.19 -11.50 -0.33
CA VAL A 247 0.97 -11.08 0.39
C VAL A 247 1.18 -11.42 1.85
N VAL A 248 1.13 -10.41 2.72
CA VAL A 248 1.43 -10.55 4.14
C VAL A 248 0.37 -11.43 4.80
N ASP A 249 0.79 -12.43 5.58
CA ASP A 249 -0.10 -13.49 6.08
C ASP A 249 -1.32 -12.99 6.87
N TRP A 250 -1.20 -11.89 7.62
CA TRP A 250 -2.32 -11.27 8.34
C TRP A 250 -3.32 -10.55 7.43
N GLY A 251 -2.89 -10.19 6.23
CA GLY A 251 -3.70 -9.59 5.19
C GLY A 251 -4.25 -10.60 4.19
N ARG A 252 -4.09 -11.91 4.40
CA ARG A 252 -4.72 -12.93 3.55
C ARG A 252 -6.17 -13.11 3.95
N PHE A 253 -7.02 -13.47 2.99
CA PHE A 253 -8.33 -14.03 3.31
C PHE A 253 -8.13 -15.37 4.02
N ILE A 254 -8.28 -15.38 5.35
CA ILE A 254 -8.35 -16.65 6.09
C ILE A 254 -9.63 -17.37 5.63
N PRO A 255 -9.62 -18.69 5.34
CA PRO A 255 -10.82 -19.42 4.94
C PRO A 255 -12.00 -19.29 5.92
N PHE A 256 -11.76 -18.90 7.18
CA PHE A 256 -12.79 -18.58 8.17
C PHE A 256 -13.55 -17.27 7.92
N SER A 257 -12.92 -16.28 7.28
CA SER A 257 -13.59 -15.05 6.82
C SER A 257 -14.53 -15.30 5.62
N LEU A 258 -14.34 -16.44 4.96
CA LEU A 258 -15.22 -17.05 3.97
C LEU A 258 -15.91 -18.28 4.58
N ASN A 259 -16.63 -18.12 5.69
CA ASN A 259 -17.80 -18.98 5.96
C ASN A 259 -18.92 -18.61 4.95
N LEU A 260 -18.57 -18.78 3.67
CA LEU A 260 -19.36 -18.66 2.46
C LEU A 260 -19.69 -20.06 1.90
N SER A 261 -19.30 -21.13 2.60
CA SER A 261 -19.45 -22.52 2.16
C SER A 261 -20.71 -23.25 2.68
N SER A 262 -21.68 -22.56 3.27
CA SER A 262 -23.04 -23.14 3.42
C SER A 262 -24.18 -22.22 2.97
N THR A 263 -23.92 -20.98 2.52
CA THR A 263 -25.00 -20.06 2.11
C THR A 263 -24.70 -19.18 0.88
N LEU A 264 -23.65 -19.45 0.09
CA LEU A 264 -23.26 -18.54 -1.01
C LEU A 264 -23.04 -19.15 -2.40
N PRO A 265 -23.71 -20.27 -2.74
CA PRO A 265 -24.34 -20.39 -4.06
C PRO A 265 -25.84 -19.99 -4.02
N VAL A 266 -26.44 -19.85 -2.83
CA VAL A 266 -27.91 -19.69 -2.70
C VAL A 266 -28.35 -18.25 -2.42
N ARG A 267 -27.52 -17.37 -1.84
CA ARG A 267 -27.92 -15.98 -1.53
C ARG A 267 -27.40 -14.86 -2.43
N ILE A 268 -26.48 -15.13 -3.36
CA ILE A 268 -26.25 -14.22 -4.50
C ILE A 268 -27.14 -14.62 -5.68
N ALA A 269 -27.41 -15.92 -5.87
CA ALA A 269 -28.46 -16.38 -6.77
C ALA A 269 -29.85 -15.89 -6.29
N GLY A 270 -30.15 -15.93 -4.99
CA GLY A 270 -31.38 -15.35 -4.44
C GLY A 270 -31.48 -13.82 -4.47
N PHE A 271 -30.40 -13.10 -4.84
CA PHE A 271 -30.44 -11.65 -5.11
C PHE A 271 -30.52 -11.32 -6.60
N LEU A 272 -30.30 -12.31 -7.47
CA LEU A 272 -30.42 -12.20 -8.93
C LEU A 272 -31.65 -12.92 -9.48
N ASP A 273 -32.38 -13.67 -8.65
CA ASP A 273 -33.67 -14.27 -8.98
C ASP A 273 -34.84 -13.36 -8.55
N VAL A 274 -34.78 -12.11 -9.00
CA VAL A 274 -36.00 -11.36 -9.32
C VAL A 274 -36.15 -11.47 -10.83
N SER A 275 -36.59 -12.66 -11.25
CA SER A 275 -37.17 -12.85 -12.56
C SER A 275 -38.61 -12.31 -12.52
N MET A 276 -38.94 -11.49 -13.53
CA MET A 276 -40.18 -10.76 -13.83
C MET A 276 -40.31 -9.33 -13.31
#